data_AF-A0AA89BLG7-F1
#
_entry.id   AF-A0AA89BLG7-F1
#
_cell.length_a   1.000
_cell.length_b   1.000
_cell.length_c   1.000
_cell.angle_alpha   90.00
_cell.angle_beta   90.00
_cell.angle_gamma   90.00
#
_symmetry.space_group_name_H-M   'P 1'
#
loop_
_entity.id
_entity.type
_entity.pdbx_description
1 polymer ?
#
loop_
_entity_poly.entity_id
_entity_poly.type
_entity_poly.pdbx_seq_one_letter_code
_entity_poly.pdbx_strand_id
1 'polypeptide(L)' 'AYDKLQADMVTAKVSLTKILTSKDVKATLLDMVEQNELNRSLLALLDENISNANKGNQKQAAAFMEKLRGAVLKYMTV' A
#
# COMPACT_ATOMS: atom_id res chain seq x y z
N ALA A 1 -19.80 -8.77 8.52
CA ALA A 1 -19.41 -7.72 7.53
C ALA A 1 -18.43 -6.71 8.13
N TYR A 2 -18.69 -6.21 9.35
CA TYR A 2 -17.81 -5.28 10.06
C TYR A 2 -16.44 -5.89 10.41
N ASP A 3 -16.41 -7.13 10.90
CA ASP A 3 -15.18 -7.82 11.29
C ASP A 3 -14.19 -7.98 10.13
N LYS A 4 -14.70 -8.21 8.91
CA LYS A 4 -13.89 -8.34 7.71
C LYS A 4 -13.25 -7.00 7.30
N LEU A 5 -14.02 -5.91 7.36
CA LEU A 5 -13.49 -4.57 7.08
C LEU A 5 -12.38 -4.19 8.08
N GLN A 6 -12.58 -4.53 9.35
CA GLN A 6 -11.60 -4.27 10.40
C GLN A 6 -10.31 -5.09 10.19
N ALA A 7 -10.44 -6.38 9.87
CA ALA A 7 -9.30 -7.24 9.56
C ALA A 7 -8.54 -6.75 8.32
N ASP A 8 -9.25 -6.33 7.27
CA ASP A 8 -8.65 -5.80 6.04
C ASP A 8 -7.92 -4.48 6.31
N MET A 9 -8.46 -3.61 7.15
CA MET A 9 -7.80 -2.38 7.60
C MET A 9 -6.52 -2.65 8.40
N VAL A 10 -6.56 -3.61 9.32
CA VAL A 10 -5.37 -4.00 10.12
C VAL A 10 -4.29 -4.54 9.19
N THR A 11 -4.66 -5.46 8.30
CA THR A 11 -3.76 -6.04 7.30
C THR A 11 -3.15 -4.97 6.40
N ALA A 12 -3.96 -4.01 5.95
CA ALA A 12 -3.50 -2.92 5.09
C ALA A 12 -2.49 -2.00 5.78
N LYS A 13 -2.64 -1.72 7.08
CA LYS A 13 -1.66 -0.93 7.86
C LYS A 13 -0.34 -1.66 8.03
N VAL A 14 -0.39 -2.96 8.36
CA VAL A 14 0.80 -3.82 8.49
C VAL A 14 1.53 -3.90 7.14
N SER A 15 0.78 -4.16 6.07
CA SER A 15 1.26 -4.21 4.69
C SER A 15 1.98 -2.92 4.28
N LEU A 16 1.37 -1.76 4.54
CA LEU A 16 1.98 -0.48 4.23
C LEU A 16 3.29 -0.27 5.00
N THR A 17 3.31 -0.64 6.29
CA THR A 17 4.52 -0.51 7.13
C THR A 17 5.65 -1.37 6.59
N LYS A 18 5.36 -2.63 6.22
CA LYS A 18 6.31 -3.56 5.61
C LYS A 18 6.91 -2.98 4.32
N ILE A 19 6.08 -2.38 3.47
CA ILE A 19 6.54 -1.76 2.22
C ILE A 19 7.43 -0.53 2.49
N LEU A 20 6.98 0.40 3.33
CA LEU A 20 7.66 1.69 3.55
C LEU A 20 9.00 1.53 4.28
N THR A 21 9.18 0.43 5.03
CA THR A 21 10.42 0.12 5.75
C THR A 21 11.33 -0.85 5.00
N SER A 22 10.90 -1.35 3.84
CA SER A 22 11.66 -2.32 3.07
C SER A 22 12.85 -1.68 2.37
N LYS A 23 13.97 -2.42 2.35
CA LYS A 23 15.15 -2.11 1.54
C LYS A 23 14.95 -2.52 0.07
N ASP A 24 14.07 -3.48 -0.19
CA ASP A 24 13.71 -3.95 -1.53
C ASP A 24 12.19 -4.06 -1.67
N VAL A 25 11.60 -2.94 -2.11
CA VAL A 25 10.15 -2.83 -2.30
C VAL A 25 9.62 -3.86 -3.30
N LYS A 26 10.40 -4.24 -4.32
CA LYS A 26 9.91 -5.20 -5.34
C LYS A 26 9.80 -6.59 -4.75
N ALA A 27 10.84 -7.06 -4.08
CA ALA A 27 10.82 -8.36 -3.41
C ALA A 27 9.72 -8.42 -2.35
N THR A 28 9.55 -7.34 -1.57
CA THR A 28 8.46 -7.25 -0.60
C THR A 28 7.08 -7.32 -1.24
N LEU A 29 6.85 -6.62 -2.35
CA LEU A 29 5.55 -6.68 -3.04
C LEU A 29 5.26 -8.08 -3.60
N LEU A 30 6.26 -8.80 -4.10
CA LEU A 30 6.08 -10.18 -4.57
C LEU A 30 5.68 -11.13 -3.43
N ASP A 31 6.38 -11.06 -2.30
CA ASP A 31 6.03 -11.83 -1.10
C ASP A 31 4.60 -11.53 -0.63
N MET A 32 4.20 -10.25 -0.65
CA MET A 32 2.85 -9.83 -0.29
C MET A 32 1.76 -10.33 -1.26
N VAL A 33 2.10 -10.57 -2.54
CA VAL A 33 1.17 -11.25 -3.48
C VAL A 33 0.97 -12.69 -3.06
N GLU A 34 2.06 -13.41 -2.80
CA GLU A 34 2.02 -14.82 -2.41
C GLU A 34 1.22 -15.04 -1.12
N GLN A 35 1.31 -14.09 -0.19
CA GLN A 35 0.55 -14.10 1.07
C GLN A 35 -0.86 -13.49 0.96
N ASN A 36 -1.30 -13.06 -0.23
CA ASN A 36 -2.60 -12.39 -0.45
C ASN A 36 -2.82 -11.15 0.44
N GLU A 37 -1.74 -10.42 0.72
CA GLU A 37 -1.72 -9.21 1.54
C GLU A 37 -2.03 -7.94 0.71
N LEU A 38 -1.93 -8.02 -0.63
CA LEU A 38 -2.33 -6.93 -1.53
C LEU A 38 -3.85 -6.90 -1.73
N ASN A 39 -4.52 -5.94 -1.09
CA ASN A 39 -5.97 -5.82 -1.13
C ASN A 39 -6.45 -4.39 -1.40
N ARG A 40 -7.76 -4.23 -1.62
CA ARG A 40 -8.38 -2.93 -1.91
C ARG A 40 -8.24 -1.92 -0.76
N SER A 41 -8.20 -2.40 0.48
CA SER A 41 -8.01 -1.54 1.66
C SER A 41 -6.60 -0.95 1.71
N LEU A 42 -5.58 -1.69 1.26
CA LEU A 42 -4.21 -1.17 1.08
C LEU A 42 -4.17 -0.06 0.04
N LEU A 43 -4.84 -0.23 -1.11
CA LEU A 43 -4.93 0.82 -2.13
C LEU A 43 -5.60 2.08 -1.58
N ALA A 44 -6.72 1.93 -0.87
CA ALA A 44 -7.44 3.06 -0.29
C ALA A 44 -6.58 3.85 0.72
N LEU A 45 -5.85 3.14 1.60
CA LEU A 45 -4.91 3.77 2.53
C LEU A 45 -3.76 4.49 1.81
N LEU A 46 -3.23 3.88 0.74
CA LEU A 46 -2.17 4.49 -0.04
C LEU A 46 -2.67 5.76 -0.76
N ASP A 47 -3.89 5.75 -1.28
CA ASP A 47 -4.55 6.91 -1.90
C ASP A 47 -4.78 8.05 -0.90
N GLU A 48 -5.24 7.72 0.31
CA GLU A 48 -5.38 8.69 1.40
C GLU A 48 -4.03 9.33 1.76
N ASN A 49 -2.98 8.52 1.88
CA ASN A 49 -1.64 9.00 2.22
C ASN A 49 -1.03 9.88 1.12
N ILE A 50 -1.23 9.54 -0.16
CA ILE A 50 -0.81 10.39 -1.29
C ILE A 50 -1.53 11.74 -1.23
N SER A 51 -2.84 11.73 -0.99
CA SER A 51 -3.64 12.95 -0.86
C SER A 51 -3.13 13.83 0.30
N ASN A 52 -2.87 13.23 1.46
CA ASN A 52 -2.36 13.93 2.63
C ASN A 52 -0.94 14.48 2.40
N ALA A 53 -0.05 13.71 1.77
CA ALA A 53 1.29 14.18 1.41
C ALA A 53 1.25 15.36 0.43
N ASN A 54 0.37 15.32 -0.57
CA ASN A 54 0.17 16.43 -1.51
C ASN A 54 -0.37 17.68 -0.79
N LYS A 55 -1.37 17.54 0.07
CA LYS A 55 -1.89 18.65 0.91
C LYS A 55 -0.81 19.24 1.82
N GLY A 56 0.08 18.39 2.34
CA GLY A 56 1.21 18.77 3.18
C GLY A 56 2.45 19.26 2.43
N ASN A 57 2.39 19.45 1.10
CA ASN A 57 3.54 19.81 0.25
C ASN A 57 4.72 18.82 0.29
N GLN A 58 4.50 17.58 0.70
CA GLN A 58 5.51 16.51 0.76
C GLN A 58 5.69 15.83 -0.61
N LYS A 59 6.11 16.60 -1.62
CA LYS A 59 6.12 16.16 -3.04
C LYS A 59 6.93 14.89 -3.29
N GLN A 60 8.06 14.71 -2.60
CA GLN A 60 8.90 13.51 -2.74
C GLN A 60 8.21 12.26 -2.18
N ALA A 61 7.55 12.39 -1.03
CA ALA A 61 6.80 11.31 -0.42
C ALA A 61 5.60 10.91 -1.29
N ALA A 62 4.85 11.89 -1.80
CA ALA A 62 3.75 11.67 -2.73
C ALA A 62 4.22 10.93 -4.00
N ALA A 63 5.29 11.40 -4.65
CA ALA A 63 5.84 10.77 -5.85
C ALA A 63 6.34 9.32 -5.60
N PHE A 64 6.94 9.07 -4.43
CA PHE A 64 7.32 7.71 -4.04
C PHE A 64 6.09 6.80 -3.87
N MET A 65 5.07 7.27 -3.14
CA MET A 65 3.84 6.52 -2.91
C MET A 65 3.02 6.31 -4.20
N GLU A 66 3.03 7.26 -5.14
CA GLU A 66 2.40 7.08 -6.46
C GLU A 66 3.07 5.98 -7.29
N LYS A 67 4.42 5.93 -7.28
CA LYS A 67 5.16 4.82 -7.92
C LYS A 67 4.83 3.48 -7.27
N LEU A 68 4.76 3.45 -5.94
CA LEU A 68 4.37 2.26 -5.20
C LEU A 68 2.94 1.82 -5.55
N ARG A 69 1.99 2.75 -5.62
CA ARG A 69 0.60 2.48 -6.00
C ARG A 69 0.52 1.82 -7.37
N GLY A 70 1.28 2.34 -8.34
CA GLY A 70 1.39 1.74 -9.66
C GLY A 70 1.95 0.31 -9.64
N ALA A 71 2.89 0.01 -8.75
CA ALA A 71 3.42 -1.33 -8.58
C ALA A 71 2.40 -2.28 -7.94
N VAL A 72 1.72 -1.87 -6.87
CA VAL A 72 0.66 -2.65 -6.21
C VAL A 72 -0.44 -3.02 -7.22
N LEU A 73 -0.90 -2.05 -8.02
CA LEU A 73 -1.93 -2.30 -9.04
C LEU A 73 -1.52 -3.37 -10.06
N LYS A 74 -0.27 -3.34 -10.54
CA LYS A 74 0.24 -4.35 -11.49
C LYS A 74 0.21 -5.77 -10.92
N TYR A 75 0.46 -5.89 -9.63
CA TYR A 75 0.48 -7.18 -8.93
C TYR A 75 -0.91 -7.67 -8.49
N MET A 76 -1.91 -6.79 -8.45
CA MET A 76 -3.30 -7.17 -8.18
C MET A 76 -4.07 -7.60 -9.43
N THR A 77 -3.57 -7.31 -10.63
CA THR A 77 -4.22 -7.64 -11.92
C THR A 77 -3.79 -8.99 -12.50
N VAL A 78 -3.20 -9.88 -11.69
CA VAL A 78 -2.81 -11.24 -12.09
C VAL A 78 -3.79 -12.26 -11.52
#